data_AF-A0A973BWG4-F1
#
_entry.id   AF-A0A973BWG4-F1
#
_cell.length_a   1.000
_cell.length_b   1.000
_cell.length_c   1.000
_cell.angle_alpha   90.00
_cell.angle_beta   90.00
_cell.angle_gamma   90.00
#
_symmetry.space_group_name_H-M   'P 1'
#
loop_
_entity.id
_entity.type
_entity.pdbx_description
1 polymer ?
#
loop_
_entity_poly.entity_id
_entity_poly.type
_entity_poly.pdbx_seq_one_letter_code
_entity_poly.pdbx_strand_id
1 'polypeptide(L)'
;MYDWGGAPLAQPTPGGFTDAELPNADDSDQALLNLHDPLNCTVVGGRVSADGLAIAKGARRRAVDARSRERISEGFDFGGFKFSLSREAQTSLMVMDGLRDDALFVYPVSYGMKDDVDGTFSVAGSAEVHMMYMTAVGTVRWWLDTGNTLKAAINAAADATALAGVVDDR
;
A
#
# COMPACT_ATOMS: atom_id res chain seq x y z
N MET A 1 -33.20 -1.48 -52.77
CA MET A 1 -33.07 -2.91 -52.38
C MET A 1 -31.57 -3.15 -52.24
N TYR A 2 -31.02 -2.89 -51.07
CA TYR A 2 -29.60 -3.05 -50.77
C TYR A 2 -29.44 -4.22 -49.81
N ASP A 3 -28.64 -5.17 -50.26
CA ASP A 3 -28.25 -6.41 -49.59
C ASP A 3 -27.35 -6.09 -48.39
N TRP A 4 -27.86 -6.32 -47.18
CA TRP A 4 -27.09 -6.25 -45.93
C TRP A 4 -26.60 -7.66 -45.58
N GLY A 5 -25.63 -8.14 -46.35
CA GLY A 5 -24.81 -9.31 -46.00
C GLY A 5 -23.93 -9.01 -44.79
N GLY A 6 -24.53 -8.93 -43.60
CA GLY A 6 -23.84 -8.83 -42.33
C GLY A 6 -23.26 -10.18 -41.95
N ALA A 7 -21.93 -10.33 -42.06
CA ALA A 7 -21.21 -11.43 -41.47
C ALA A 7 -21.52 -11.51 -39.95
N PRO A 8 -21.69 -12.71 -39.36
CA PRO A 8 -21.88 -12.83 -37.92
C PRO A 8 -20.63 -12.31 -37.20
N LEU A 9 -20.81 -11.30 -36.35
CA LEU A 9 -19.77 -10.87 -35.41
C LEU A 9 -19.41 -12.07 -34.53
N ALA A 10 -18.19 -12.56 -34.67
CA ALA A 10 -17.62 -13.56 -33.79
C ALA A 10 -17.72 -13.02 -32.34
N GLN A 11 -18.37 -13.78 -31.46
CA GLN A 11 -18.35 -13.46 -30.05
C GLN A 11 -16.90 -13.60 -29.55
N PRO A 12 -16.37 -12.64 -28.77
CA PRO A 12 -15.10 -12.84 -28.11
C PRO A 12 -15.25 -14.04 -27.16
N THR A 13 -14.45 -15.06 -27.40
CA THR A 13 -14.22 -16.15 -26.45
C THR A 13 -13.84 -15.54 -25.10
N PRO A 14 -14.33 -16.08 -23.96
CA PRO A 14 -13.81 -15.73 -22.65
C PRO A 14 -12.42 -16.33 -22.51
N GLY A 15 -11.44 -15.67 -23.15
CA GLY A 15 -10.03 -15.89 -22.90
C GLY A 15 -9.75 -15.43 -21.49
N GLY A 16 -9.44 -16.38 -20.62
CA GLY A 16 -9.06 -16.12 -19.24
C GLY A 16 -8.02 -15.02 -19.19
N PHE A 17 -8.22 -14.07 -18.27
CA PHE A 17 -7.13 -13.28 -17.73
C PHE A 17 -6.21 -14.27 -17.01
N THR A 18 -5.32 -14.93 -17.75
CA THR A 18 -4.10 -15.45 -17.15
C THR A 18 -3.35 -14.23 -16.68
N ASP A 19 -3.07 -14.18 -15.38
CA ASP A 19 -2.16 -13.24 -14.74
C ASP A 19 -0.93 -13.09 -15.63
N ALA A 20 -0.93 -12.06 -16.48
CA ALA A 20 0.27 -11.61 -17.13
C ALA A 20 1.08 -10.98 -16.01
N GLU A 21 1.90 -11.82 -15.37
CA GLU A 21 3.08 -11.41 -14.63
C GLU A 21 3.70 -10.23 -15.39
N LEU A 22 3.50 -9.04 -14.83
CA LEU A 22 4.38 -7.94 -15.13
C LEU A 22 5.78 -8.45 -14.83
N PRO A 23 6.75 -8.33 -15.76
CA PRO A 23 8.11 -8.76 -15.49
C PRO A 23 8.60 -8.02 -14.24
N ASN A 24 8.79 -8.77 -13.15
CA ASN A 24 9.45 -8.30 -11.94
C ASN A 24 10.82 -7.79 -12.36
N ALA A 25 11.00 -6.47 -12.36
CA ALA A 25 12.29 -5.84 -12.57
C ALA A 25 13.25 -6.03 -11.36
N ASP A 26 13.02 -7.04 -10.52
CA ASP A 26 13.70 -7.24 -9.23
C ASP A 26 14.12 -8.70 -8.98
N ASP A 27 13.91 -9.62 -9.93
CA ASP A 27 14.21 -11.05 -9.73
C ASP A 27 15.69 -11.43 -9.95
N SER A 28 16.53 -10.49 -10.40
CA SER A 28 17.98 -10.71 -10.46
C SER A 28 18.70 -10.52 -9.12
N ASP A 29 18.04 -9.96 -8.10
CA ASP A 29 18.65 -9.72 -6.77
C ASP A 29 18.34 -10.84 -5.75
N GLN A 30 17.45 -11.77 -6.08
CA GLN A 30 17.13 -12.95 -5.23
C GLN A 30 18.30 -13.94 -5.10
N ALA A 31 19.32 -13.86 -5.96
CA ALA A 31 20.48 -14.75 -5.92
C ALA A 31 21.51 -14.41 -4.81
N LEU A 32 21.36 -13.27 -4.11
CA LEU A 32 22.24 -12.88 -3.00
C LEU A 32 21.59 -13.01 -1.60
N LEU A 33 20.37 -13.55 -1.54
CA LEU A 33 19.56 -13.65 -0.31
C LEU A 33 19.82 -14.92 0.53
N ASN A 34 20.95 -15.58 0.32
CA ASN A 34 21.45 -16.67 1.19
C ASN A 34 22.71 -16.28 1.97
N LEU A 35 22.78 -15.03 2.46
CA LEU A 35 23.70 -14.71 3.55
C LEU A 35 22.91 -14.70 4.86
N HIS A 36 23.07 -15.78 5.61
CA HIS A 36 22.71 -15.93 7.02
C HIS A 36 22.70 -14.59 7.77
N ASP A 37 21.55 -14.24 8.34
CA ASP A 37 21.34 -13.10 9.25
C ASP A 37 21.84 -11.73 8.71
N PRO A 38 20.97 -10.90 8.10
CA PRO A 38 21.32 -9.51 7.77
C PRO A 38 21.57 -8.63 9.02
N LEU A 39 21.45 -9.20 10.21
CA LEU A 39 21.74 -8.57 11.50
C LEU A 39 23.20 -8.72 11.94
N ASN A 40 23.97 -9.62 11.33
CA ASN A 40 25.35 -9.89 11.77
C ASN A 40 26.37 -9.13 10.92
N CYS A 41 26.38 -7.81 11.08
CA CYS A 41 27.55 -7.02 10.70
C CYS A 41 28.68 -7.39 11.67
N THR A 42 29.55 -8.32 11.28
CA THR A 42 30.70 -8.74 12.09
C THR A 42 31.56 -7.53 12.45
N VAL A 43 31.48 -7.09 13.71
CA VAL A 43 32.31 -6.01 14.26
C VAL A 43 33.71 -6.56 14.48
N VAL A 44 34.59 -6.43 13.49
CA VAL A 44 36.03 -6.65 13.69
C VAL A 44 36.65 -5.32 14.13
N GLY A 45 36.88 -5.16 15.44
CA GLY A 45 37.65 -4.03 15.98
C GLY A 45 36.93 -2.69 16.11
N GLY A 46 35.60 -2.69 16.28
CA GLY A 46 34.83 -1.46 16.58
C GLY A 46 34.65 -0.50 15.40
N ARG A 47 35.09 -0.88 14.20
CA ARG A 47 34.83 -0.14 12.95
C ARG A 47 34.04 -1.03 12.01
N VAL A 48 32.79 -0.66 11.75
CA VAL A 48 32.04 -1.22 10.62
C VAL A 48 32.64 -0.63 9.35
N SER A 49 32.95 -1.47 8.35
CA SER A 49 33.37 -0.95 7.05
C SER A 49 32.28 -0.04 6.51
N ALA A 50 32.64 1.03 5.80
CA ALA A 50 31.65 1.94 5.22
C ALA A 50 30.60 1.18 4.37
N ASP A 51 31.03 0.12 3.70
CA ASP A 51 30.18 -0.79 2.94
C ASP A 51 29.20 -1.58 3.82
N GLY A 52 29.64 -2.09 4.97
CA GLY A 52 28.78 -2.79 5.93
C GLY A 52 27.69 -1.90 6.51
N LEU A 53 28.02 -0.63 6.82
CA LEU A 53 27.04 0.34 7.31
C LEU A 53 26.02 0.71 6.22
N ALA A 54 26.47 0.87 4.97
CA ALA A 54 25.60 1.18 3.84
C ALA A 54 24.59 0.04 3.57
N ILE A 55 25.05 -1.23 3.62
CA ILE A 55 24.20 -2.41 3.48
C ILE A 55 23.16 -2.46 4.61
N ALA A 56 23.59 -2.28 5.86
CA ALA A 56 22.70 -2.30 7.02
C ALA A 56 21.62 -1.21 6.94
N LYS A 57 21.98 0.02 6.53
CA LYS A 57 21.02 1.10 6.27
C LYS A 57 20.02 0.70 5.18
N GLY A 58 20.50 0.10 4.09
CA GLY A 58 19.66 -0.38 3.00
C GLY A 58 18.61 -1.40 3.47
N ALA A 59 19.03 -2.41 4.23
CA ALA A 59 18.13 -3.41 4.80
C ALA A 59 17.09 -2.79 5.74
N ARG A 60 17.51 -1.87 6.63
CA ARG A 60 16.60 -1.17 7.55
C ARG A 60 15.56 -0.32 6.82
N ARG A 61 15.94 0.40 5.76
CA ARG A 61 14.96 1.18 4.96
C ARG A 61 13.92 0.28 4.29
N ARG A 62 14.35 -0.86 3.72
CA ARG A 62 13.42 -1.84 3.15
C ARG A 62 12.45 -2.40 4.19
N ALA A 63 12.92 -2.67 5.41
CA ALA A 63 12.06 -3.11 6.50
C ALA A 63 11.01 -2.04 6.88
N VAL A 64 11.41 -0.75 6.93
CA VAL A 64 10.48 0.37 7.17
C VAL A 64 9.44 0.48 6.05
N ASP A 65 9.84 0.32 4.80
CA ASP A 65 8.92 0.34 3.65
C ASP A 65 7.96 -0.85 3.69
N ALA A 66 8.44 -2.05 4.00
CA ALA A 66 7.63 -3.25 4.14
C ALA A 66 6.57 -3.08 5.24
N ARG A 67 6.98 -2.63 6.44
CA ARG A 67 6.04 -2.39 7.54
C ARG A 67 5.04 -1.28 7.23
N SER A 68 5.45 -0.22 6.52
CA SER A 68 4.51 0.83 6.11
C SER A 68 3.46 0.30 5.13
N ARG A 69 3.84 -0.59 4.20
CA ARG A 69 2.89 -1.27 3.30
C ARG A 69 1.97 -2.23 4.04
N GLU A 70 2.49 -2.99 4.99
CA GLU A 70 1.71 -3.89 5.85
C GLU A 70 0.64 -3.11 6.60
N ARG A 71 1.01 -2.03 7.28
CA ARG A 71 0.09 -1.16 8.00
C ARG A 71 -0.96 -0.49 7.11
N ILE A 72 -0.60 -0.09 5.90
CA ILE A 72 -1.57 0.42 4.92
C ILE A 72 -2.53 -0.70 4.49
N SER A 73 -2.03 -1.93 4.32
CA SER A 73 -2.85 -3.06 3.91
C SER A 73 -3.85 -3.51 4.99
N GLU A 74 -3.56 -3.25 6.27
CA GLU A 74 -4.49 -3.44 7.40
C GLU A 74 -5.73 -2.54 7.29
N GLY A 75 -5.70 -1.49 6.46
CA GLY A 75 -6.85 -0.61 6.22
C GLY A 75 -6.89 0.62 7.12
N PHE A 76 -8.09 1.17 7.30
CA PHE A 76 -8.34 2.30 8.20
C PHE A 76 -9.62 2.10 9.01
N ASP A 77 -9.68 2.71 10.18
CA ASP A 77 -10.85 2.68 11.05
C ASP A 77 -11.70 3.95 10.86
N PHE A 78 -13.01 3.76 10.71
CA PHE A 78 -13.98 4.86 10.61
C PHE A 78 -15.32 4.43 11.22
N GLY A 79 -15.88 5.25 12.11
CA GLY A 79 -17.16 4.94 12.76
C GLY A 79 -17.18 3.64 13.58
N GLY A 80 -16.02 3.13 13.99
CA GLY A 80 -15.89 1.85 14.69
C GLY A 80 -15.77 0.62 13.78
N PHE A 81 -15.70 0.83 12.46
CA PHE A 81 -15.55 -0.22 11.47
C PHE A 81 -14.22 -0.10 10.73
N LYS A 82 -13.69 -1.23 10.26
CA LYS A 82 -12.45 -1.29 9.50
C LYS A 82 -12.72 -1.43 8.02
N PHE A 83 -12.04 -0.61 7.22
CA PHE A 83 -12.22 -0.51 5.77
C PHE A 83 -10.91 -0.77 5.03
N SER A 84 -11.02 -1.33 3.83
CA SER A 84 -9.87 -1.65 2.99
C SER A 84 -9.23 -0.38 2.42
N LEU A 85 -7.90 -0.39 2.30
CA LEU A 85 -7.12 0.56 1.50
C LEU A 85 -6.54 -0.12 0.25
N SER A 86 -7.19 -1.16 -0.29
CA SER A 86 -6.81 -1.72 -1.60
C SER A 86 -6.95 -0.64 -2.69
N ARG A 87 -6.33 -0.87 -3.85
CA ARG A 87 -6.40 0.08 -4.97
C ARG A 87 -7.84 0.33 -5.40
N GLU A 88 -8.65 -0.72 -5.41
CA GLU A 88 -10.08 -0.69 -5.75
C GLU A 88 -10.85 0.12 -4.70
N ALA A 89 -10.59 -0.12 -3.41
CA ALA A 89 -11.24 0.61 -2.32
C ALA A 89 -10.88 2.11 -2.34
N GLN A 90 -9.61 2.45 -2.56
CA GLN A 90 -9.15 3.84 -2.71
C GLN A 90 -9.80 4.53 -3.91
N THR A 91 -9.88 3.84 -5.07
CA THR A 91 -10.53 4.38 -6.27
C THR A 91 -12.02 4.60 -6.03
N SER A 92 -12.68 3.64 -5.38
CA SER A 92 -14.10 3.75 -5.02
C SER A 92 -14.36 4.92 -4.07
N LEU A 93 -13.56 5.08 -3.02
CA LEU A 93 -13.67 6.22 -2.10
C LEU A 93 -13.42 7.56 -2.80
N MET A 94 -12.44 7.64 -3.69
CA MET A 94 -12.17 8.84 -4.48
C MET A 94 -13.35 9.20 -5.38
N VAL A 95 -13.97 8.22 -6.04
CA VAL A 95 -15.15 8.44 -6.87
C VAL A 95 -16.34 8.87 -6.02
N MET A 96 -16.57 8.23 -4.87
CA MET A 96 -17.62 8.63 -3.94
C MET A 96 -17.43 10.06 -3.44
N ASP A 97 -16.22 10.42 -3.01
CA ASP A 97 -15.90 11.78 -2.56
C ASP A 97 -16.06 12.81 -3.68
N GLY A 98 -15.66 12.48 -4.91
CA GLY A 98 -15.79 13.37 -6.06
C GLY A 98 -17.22 13.59 -6.53
N LEU A 99 -18.11 12.60 -6.36
CA LEU A 99 -19.52 12.67 -6.73
C LEU A 99 -20.44 13.07 -5.58
N ARG A 100 -19.91 13.26 -4.36
CA ARG A 100 -20.72 13.42 -3.13
C ARG A 100 -21.74 14.57 -3.19
N ASP A 101 -21.44 15.62 -3.96
CA ASP A 101 -22.24 16.83 -4.11
C ASP A 101 -23.00 16.87 -5.46
N ASP A 102 -22.93 15.79 -6.25
CA ASP A 102 -23.71 15.64 -7.47
C ASP A 102 -25.17 15.35 -7.13
N ALA A 103 -26.10 16.04 -7.80
CA ALA A 103 -27.54 15.86 -7.62
C ALA A 103 -28.03 14.44 -7.96
N LEU A 104 -27.28 13.68 -8.76
CA LEU A 104 -27.57 12.29 -9.12
C LEU A 104 -27.00 11.28 -8.11
N PHE A 105 -26.19 11.72 -7.15
CA PHE A 105 -25.65 10.84 -6.11
C PHE A 105 -26.67 10.67 -4.98
N VAL A 106 -27.27 9.48 -4.91
CA VAL A 106 -28.37 9.19 -3.98
C VAL A 106 -27.84 8.54 -2.70
N TYR A 107 -28.23 9.10 -1.56
CA TYR A 107 -27.95 8.56 -0.23
C TYR A 107 -29.13 7.74 0.31
N PRO A 108 -28.90 6.76 1.20
CA PRO A 108 -27.59 6.32 1.69
C PRO A 108 -26.84 5.45 0.68
N VAL A 109 -25.51 5.45 0.78
CA VAL A 109 -24.65 4.55 -0.01
C VAL A 109 -24.10 3.46 0.91
N SER A 110 -24.27 2.20 0.52
CA SER A 110 -23.66 1.07 1.21
C SER A 110 -22.21 0.87 0.76
N TYR A 111 -21.30 0.81 1.71
CA TYR A 111 -19.88 0.56 1.49
C TYR A 111 -19.42 -0.71 2.22
N GLY A 112 -18.66 -1.56 1.54
CA GLY A 112 -18.20 -2.84 2.10
C GLY A 112 -17.14 -2.65 3.19
N MET A 113 -17.25 -3.43 4.25
CA MET A 113 -16.27 -3.45 5.34
C MET A 113 -15.17 -4.48 5.06
N LYS A 114 -13.97 -4.28 5.61
CA LYS A 114 -12.83 -5.18 5.39
C LYS A 114 -12.98 -6.50 6.14
N ASP A 115 -13.48 -6.41 7.38
CA ASP A 115 -13.49 -7.53 8.33
C ASP A 115 -14.83 -8.28 8.35
N ASP A 116 -15.81 -7.83 7.58
CA ASP A 116 -17.12 -8.44 7.47
C ASP A 116 -17.53 -8.55 6.00
N VAL A 117 -17.55 -9.77 5.49
CA VAL A 117 -17.83 -10.10 4.08
C VAL A 117 -19.28 -9.77 3.71
N ASP A 118 -20.19 -9.80 4.69
CA ASP A 118 -21.62 -9.52 4.51
C ASP A 118 -22.03 -8.16 5.10
N GLY A 119 -21.13 -7.53 5.85
CA GLY A 119 -21.35 -6.27 6.51
C GLY A 119 -21.18 -5.07 5.57
N THR A 120 -22.21 -4.23 5.53
CA THR A 120 -22.11 -2.92 4.85
C THR A 120 -22.26 -1.79 5.86
N PHE A 121 -21.44 -0.76 5.68
CA PHE A 121 -21.59 0.51 6.35
C PHE A 121 -22.42 1.44 5.47
N SER A 122 -23.52 1.99 6.01
CA SER A 122 -24.35 2.94 5.28
C SER A 122 -23.89 4.37 5.55
N VAL A 123 -23.38 5.03 4.51
CA VAL A 123 -23.00 6.43 4.55
C VAL A 123 -24.25 7.29 4.28
N ALA A 124 -24.64 8.12 5.24
CA ALA A 124 -25.92 8.83 5.25
C ALA A 124 -25.92 10.15 4.47
N GLY A 125 -24.75 10.71 4.15
CA GLY A 125 -24.68 11.98 3.43
C GLY A 125 -23.27 12.40 3.00
N SER A 126 -23.22 13.48 2.22
CA SER A 126 -21.98 14.02 1.62
C SER A 126 -20.86 14.29 2.63
N ALA A 127 -21.20 14.90 3.77
CA ALA A 127 -20.21 15.19 4.82
C ALA A 127 -19.54 13.91 5.36
N GLU A 128 -20.30 12.82 5.48
CA GLU A 128 -19.78 11.56 5.99
C GLU A 128 -18.90 10.84 4.97
N VAL A 129 -19.27 10.87 3.68
CA VAL A 129 -18.39 10.40 2.58
C VAL A 129 -17.07 11.15 2.63
N HIS A 130 -17.12 12.47 2.77
CA HIS A 130 -15.92 13.30 2.79
C HIS A 130 -15.03 12.99 4.00
N MET A 131 -15.62 12.85 5.20
CA MET A 131 -14.87 12.48 6.40
C MET A 131 -14.24 11.08 6.27
N MET A 132 -14.96 10.12 5.70
CA MET A 132 -14.46 8.77 5.45
C MET A 132 -13.27 8.80 4.49
N TYR A 133 -13.39 9.53 3.38
CA TYR A 133 -12.30 9.72 2.41
C TYR A 133 -11.07 10.38 3.04
N MET A 134 -11.26 11.48 3.78
CA MET A 134 -10.16 12.19 4.45
C MET A 134 -9.47 11.33 5.52
N THR A 135 -10.22 10.47 6.21
CA THR A 135 -9.66 9.51 7.17
C THR A 135 -8.79 8.46 6.47
N ALA A 136 -9.25 7.93 5.34
CA ALA A 136 -8.49 6.99 4.52
C ALA A 136 -7.17 7.60 4.02
N VAL A 137 -7.24 8.79 3.42
CA VAL A 137 -6.06 9.53 2.93
C VAL A 137 -5.10 9.88 4.07
N GLY A 138 -5.64 10.36 5.19
CA GLY A 138 -4.86 10.70 6.39
C GLY A 138 -4.10 9.50 6.94
N THR A 139 -4.73 8.32 6.96
CA THR A 139 -4.11 7.07 7.40
C THR A 139 -2.93 6.69 6.50
N VAL A 140 -3.13 6.65 5.18
CA VAL A 140 -2.04 6.37 4.22
C VAL A 140 -0.90 7.37 4.41
N ARG A 141 -1.24 8.66 4.50
CA ARG A 141 -0.24 9.72 4.64
C ARG A 141 0.57 9.58 5.93
N TRP A 142 -0.08 9.28 7.05
CA TRP A 142 0.59 9.13 8.33
C TRP A 142 1.62 7.99 8.33
N TRP A 143 1.27 6.82 7.77
CA TRP A 143 2.21 5.70 7.66
C TRP A 143 3.41 6.01 6.76
N LEU A 144 3.19 6.73 5.65
CA LEU A 144 4.27 7.13 4.74
C LEU A 144 5.18 8.20 5.34
N ASP A 145 4.62 9.20 6.03
CA ASP A 145 5.40 10.30 6.61
C ASP A 145 6.26 9.84 7.78
N THR A 146 5.69 9.02 8.66
CA THR A 146 6.44 8.40 9.75
C THR A 146 7.52 7.47 9.21
N GLY A 147 7.24 6.70 8.15
CA GLY A 147 8.23 5.86 7.48
C GLY A 147 9.36 6.66 6.84
N ASN A 148 9.05 7.78 6.20
CA ASN A 148 10.05 8.69 5.64
C ASN A 148 10.92 9.31 6.73
N THR A 149 10.35 9.64 7.89
CA THR A 149 11.08 10.16 9.05
C THR A 149 12.09 9.13 9.58
N LEU A 150 11.67 7.87 9.71
CA LEU A 150 12.57 6.77 10.10
C LEU A 150 13.68 6.54 9.08
N LYS A 151 13.36 6.56 7.77
CA LYS A 151 14.37 6.44 6.71
C LYS A 151 15.38 7.59 6.74
N ALA A 152 14.93 8.81 7.06
CA ALA A 152 15.83 9.96 7.24
C ALA A 152 16.76 9.74 8.44
N ALA A 153 16.24 9.26 9.58
CA ALA A 153 17.05 8.92 10.75
C ALA A 153 18.08 7.81 10.45
N ILE A 154 17.67 6.75 9.73
CA ILE A 154 18.57 5.69 9.26
C ILE A 154 19.69 6.25 8.38
N ASN A 155 19.37 7.17 7.47
CA ASN A 155 20.36 7.79 6.60
C ASN A 155 21.35 8.66 7.40
N ALA A 156 20.87 9.38 8.42
CA ALA A 156 21.67 10.24 9.27
C ALA A 156 22.57 9.49 10.26
N ALA A 157 22.30 8.20 10.56
CA ALA A 157 23.11 7.42 11.50
C ALA A 157 24.58 7.33 11.06
N ALA A 158 25.51 7.78 11.91
CA ALA A 158 26.93 7.83 11.57
C ALA A 158 27.64 6.47 11.66
N ASP A 159 27.12 5.56 12.48
CA ASP A 159 27.69 4.25 12.76
C ASP A 159 26.58 3.22 13.09
N ALA A 160 27.00 1.98 13.37
CA ALA A 160 26.09 0.89 13.68
C ALA A 160 25.35 1.07 15.02
N THR A 161 25.95 1.76 15.99
CA THR A 161 25.31 2.04 17.29
C THR A 161 24.18 3.06 17.10
N ALA A 162 24.45 4.14 16.37
CA ALA A 162 23.43 5.14 16.01
C ALA A 162 22.32 4.51 15.17
N LEU A 163 22.66 3.61 14.25
CA LEU A 163 21.67 2.89 13.44
C LEU A 163 20.79 1.96 14.30
N ALA A 164 21.38 1.26 15.27
CA ALA A 164 20.64 0.41 16.20
C ALA A 164 19.72 1.21 17.13
N GLY A 165 20.05 2.49 17.39
CA GLY A 165 19.21 3.41 18.15
C GLY A 165 17.98 3.93 17.41
N VAL A 166 17.85 3.68 16.09
CA VAL A 166 16.64 4.02 15.34
C VAL A 166 15.60 2.92 15.52
N VAL A 167 14.58 3.20 16.34
CA VAL A 167 13.50 2.26 16.68
C VAL A 167 12.23 2.65 15.93
N ASP A 168 11.51 1.63 15.45
CA ASP A 168 10.21 1.78 14.80
C ASP A 168 9.09 1.33 15.76
N ASP A 169 8.48 2.30 16.43
CA ASP A 169 7.44 2.10 17.47
C ASP A 169 6.00 2.14 16.93
N ARG A 170 5.82 2.00 15.61
CA ARG A 170 4.52 2.17 14.94
C ARG A 170 3.70 0.88 14.80
#